data_AF-A0A7W0KXH1-F1
#
_entry.id   AF-A0A7W0KXH1-F1
#
_cell.length_a   1.000
_cell.length_b   1.000
_cell.length_c   1.000
_cell.angle_alpha   90.00
_cell.angle_beta   90.00
_cell.angle_gamma   90.00
#
_symmetry.space_group_name_H-M   'P 1'
#
loop_
_entity.id
_entity.type
_entity.pdbx_description
1 polymer ?
#
loop_
_entity_poly.entity_id
_entity_poly.type
_entity_poly.pdbx_seq_one_letter_code
_entity_poly.pdbx_strand_id
1 'polypeptide(L)'
;MVLTGLPSSGAPEPPLVRFTASGDFSGGADAQAVFASIGAADPDLHLALGDLSYGVTGQEQAWCDLVVARVGAGFPFELIAGNHESDGNNGNINDFSACLPNQLPGVVGTYGRQWYVDVPQVDPLVRYVMISPALDFPDSTWTYTAGSPRYNWTAAAIDGAGAAGIPWVVVGMHKPCLSISIYTCEPGADLINMLLAKDVDLVLSGHDHTYQRTKQLGLGAGCASLTIGSYNAACVADADSTMVKGAGTVFATVGTGGTPLRDVNLSDPEAPYMAAYSGLNANPTWGSLDVTIDQDELSASFLRGSGGTFNDPFTIQAAPSGNQPPVAAFTSGCVNLTCSFDAGTSTDNDGTITSYAWDFGDGATGSGVVPPAHPYATAGTYTVTLTVTDDDTATDTPTGAVSPTAPTTTYATDTFTRTVTNGLGTADTGGAWSVGSGAANFSVSGGLGRIRIPTAGAGSGATLPGVSQSATDLTMSVATDKPVVGGALFVSVRGRNVPSVGDYRAKVRFKPDGGIGLSLSRMTASGTETTIQAEVTIAGLTYAVGDRLNVRVQVTGTSPTTIRARVWKVGTTEPTTWQRTITDSTAGFQTAGNIGITVFFVATSTSAPLVVTMDDLVARAP
;
A
#
# COMPACT_ATOMS: atom_id res chain seq x y z
N MET A 1 38.83 31.56 -0.33
CA MET A 1 38.58 30.14 -0.65
C MET A 1 37.20 29.83 -0.14
N VAL A 2 36.19 30.09 -0.98
CA VAL A 2 34.76 29.92 -0.67
C VAL A 2 34.32 28.66 -1.40
N LEU A 3 33.80 27.70 -0.64
CA LEU A 3 33.21 26.45 -1.14
C LEU A 3 31.91 26.77 -1.88
N THR A 4 31.82 26.36 -3.15
CA THR A 4 30.60 26.43 -3.96
C THR A 4 29.95 25.04 -4.07
N GLY A 5 28.70 24.96 -3.60
CA GLY A 5 27.61 24.20 -4.21
C GLY A 5 27.66 22.67 -4.15
N LEU A 6 26.90 22.09 -3.22
CA LEU A 6 26.29 20.77 -3.41
C LEU A 6 25.18 20.88 -4.48
N PRO A 7 24.96 19.86 -5.33
CA PRO A 7 23.85 19.88 -6.29
C PRO A 7 22.52 19.75 -5.53
N SER A 8 21.54 20.57 -5.92
CA SER A 8 20.15 20.41 -5.48
C SER A 8 19.61 19.09 -6.02
N SER A 9 19.08 18.24 -5.15
CA SER A 9 18.19 17.15 -5.54
C SER A 9 16.89 17.78 -6.08
N GLY A 10 16.85 18.04 -7.38
CA GLY A 10 15.59 18.31 -8.07
C GLY A 10 14.70 17.08 -7.98
N ALA A 11 13.39 17.28 -7.82
CA ALA A 11 12.42 16.22 -8.05
C ALA A 11 12.67 15.61 -9.45
N PRO A 12 12.45 14.30 -9.65
CA PRO A 12 12.52 13.72 -10.99
C PRO A 12 11.57 14.48 -11.92
N GLU A 13 12.08 14.90 -13.09
CA GLU A 13 11.21 15.44 -14.14
C GLU A 13 10.15 14.40 -14.51
N PRO A 14 8.91 14.83 -14.81
CA PRO A 14 7.87 13.92 -15.23
C PRO A 14 8.32 13.12 -16.46
N PRO A 15 7.90 11.84 -16.58
CA PRO A 15 8.27 11.01 -17.72
C PRO A 15 7.79 11.66 -19.02
N LEU A 16 8.64 11.64 -20.04
CA LEU A 16 8.43 12.29 -21.33
C LEU A 16 8.85 11.32 -22.45
N VAL A 17 8.09 11.28 -23.54
CA VAL A 17 8.47 10.62 -24.79
C VAL A 17 8.42 11.65 -25.92
N ARG A 18 9.48 11.74 -26.72
CA ARG A 18 9.52 12.56 -27.94
C ARG A 18 9.74 11.67 -29.15
N PHE A 19 8.89 11.80 -30.17
CA PHE A 19 9.07 11.10 -31.44
C PHE A 19 8.88 12.01 -32.64
N THR A 20 9.45 11.61 -33.76
CA THR A 20 9.17 12.24 -35.06
C THR A 20 8.47 11.26 -36.01
N ALA A 21 7.72 11.74 -36.99
CA ALA A 21 7.08 10.88 -37.99
C ALA A 21 7.03 11.52 -39.38
N SER A 22 7.34 10.75 -40.41
CA SER A 22 7.15 11.11 -41.83
C SER A 22 7.21 9.88 -42.72
N GLY A 23 6.63 9.96 -43.91
CA GLY A 23 6.76 8.97 -44.98
C GLY A 23 7.29 9.60 -46.27
N ASP A 24 7.45 8.77 -47.30
CA ASP A 24 7.68 9.24 -48.67
C ASP A 24 9.05 9.94 -48.84
N PHE A 25 10.12 9.21 -48.53
CA PHE A 25 11.46 9.79 -48.40
C PHE A 25 12.20 9.95 -49.73
N SER A 26 12.59 8.85 -50.39
CA SER A 26 13.65 8.78 -51.41
C SER A 26 15.09 8.86 -50.85
N GLY A 27 16.09 8.90 -51.74
CA GLY A 27 17.50 9.19 -51.41
C GLY A 27 17.97 10.60 -51.77
N GLY A 28 17.05 11.49 -52.17
CA GLY A 28 17.34 12.84 -52.67
C GLY A 28 17.87 13.83 -51.63
N ALA A 29 18.18 15.05 -52.08
CA ALA A 29 18.73 16.10 -51.22
C ALA A 29 17.74 16.52 -50.10
N ASP A 30 16.45 16.62 -50.43
CA ASP A 30 15.42 16.96 -49.44
C ASP A 30 15.24 15.85 -48.41
N ALA A 31 15.26 14.57 -48.83
CA ALA A 31 15.23 13.43 -47.92
C ALA A 31 16.40 13.44 -46.92
N GLN A 32 17.59 13.75 -47.41
CA GLN A 32 18.77 13.88 -46.55
C GLN A 32 18.68 15.05 -45.58
N ALA A 33 18.03 16.14 -45.97
CA ALA A 33 17.76 17.27 -45.09
C ALA A 33 16.75 16.89 -43.99
N VAL A 34 15.71 16.11 -44.34
CA VAL A 34 14.74 15.57 -43.36
C VAL A 34 15.44 14.64 -42.37
N PHE A 35 16.24 13.66 -42.84
CA PHE A 35 17.01 12.80 -41.94
C PHE A 35 17.98 13.59 -41.04
N ALA A 36 18.63 14.63 -41.58
CA ALA A 36 19.48 15.50 -40.78
C ALA A 36 18.69 16.30 -39.73
N SER A 37 17.47 16.76 -40.04
CA SER A 37 16.61 17.41 -39.04
C SER A 37 16.16 16.46 -37.94
N ILE A 38 15.85 15.19 -38.28
CA ILE A 38 15.51 14.16 -37.29
C ILE A 38 16.71 13.92 -36.36
N GLY A 39 17.90 13.68 -36.93
CA GLY A 39 19.12 13.47 -36.12
C GLY A 39 19.51 14.69 -35.29
N ALA A 40 19.22 15.91 -35.75
CA ALA A 40 19.48 17.14 -34.99
C ALA A 40 18.43 17.40 -33.90
N ALA A 41 17.20 16.93 -34.07
CA ALA A 41 16.13 17.03 -33.08
C ALA A 41 16.33 16.06 -31.91
N ASP A 42 17.06 14.96 -32.14
CA ASP A 42 17.37 13.92 -31.16
C ASP A 42 16.12 13.38 -30.42
N PRO A 43 15.09 12.91 -31.15
CA PRO A 43 13.91 12.30 -30.52
C PRO A 43 14.26 10.91 -29.97
N ASP A 44 13.37 10.31 -29.17
CA ASP A 44 13.53 8.94 -28.70
C ASP A 44 13.35 7.91 -29.84
N LEU A 45 12.51 8.23 -30.82
CA LEU A 45 12.28 7.41 -32.01
C LEU A 45 11.79 8.22 -33.22
N HIS A 46 11.88 7.60 -34.39
CA HIS A 46 11.22 8.06 -35.62
C HIS A 46 10.26 6.99 -36.14
N LEU A 47 9.03 7.37 -36.52
CA LEU A 47 8.09 6.51 -37.21
C LEU A 47 8.14 6.77 -38.72
N ALA A 48 8.70 5.83 -39.48
CA ALA A 48 8.77 5.89 -40.93
C ALA A 48 7.48 5.33 -41.54
N LEU A 49 6.65 6.21 -42.11
CA LEU A 49 5.28 5.93 -42.55
C LEU A 49 5.18 5.31 -43.96
N GLY A 50 6.15 4.48 -44.34
CA GLY A 50 6.19 3.81 -45.64
C GLY A 50 6.71 4.68 -46.79
N ASP A 51 6.89 4.04 -47.95
CA ASP A 51 7.52 4.59 -49.15
C ASP A 51 8.93 5.14 -48.85
N LEU A 52 9.84 4.19 -48.66
CA LEU A 52 11.16 4.42 -48.11
C LEU A 52 12.10 4.97 -49.19
N SER A 53 12.62 4.11 -50.07
CA SER A 53 13.72 4.51 -50.94
C SER A 53 13.30 5.06 -52.31
N TYR A 54 12.12 4.68 -52.81
CA TYR A 54 11.74 4.79 -54.24
C TYR A 54 12.81 4.24 -55.21
N GLY A 55 13.67 3.36 -54.70
CA GLY A 55 14.86 2.87 -55.36
C GLY A 55 14.62 1.60 -56.15
N VAL A 56 15.71 0.93 -56.49
CA VAL A 56 15.70 -0.37 -57.17
C VAL A 56 15.71 -1.47 -56.12
N THR A 57 14.77 -2.41 -56.23
CA THR A 57 14.71 -3.61 -55.38
C THR A 57 16.03 -4.38 -55.38
N GLY A 58 16.52 -4.75 -54.20
CA GLY A 58 17.84 -5.33 -53.98
C GLY A 58 18.97 -4.32 -53.67
N GLN A 59 18.66 -3.01 -53.57
CA GLN A 59 19.60 -1.96 -53.19
C GLN A 59 19.21 -1.23 -51.88
N GLU A 60 18.34 -1.84 -51.08
CA GLU A 60 17.77 -1.29 -49.84
C GLU A 60 18.87 -0.90 -48.84
N GLN A 61 19.97 -1.68 -48.78
CA GLN A 61 21.10 -1.42 -47.88
C GLN A 61 21.70 -0.03 -48.05
N ALA A 62 21.81 0.48 -49.29
CA ALA A 62 22.41 1.80 -49.52
C ALA A 62 21.55 2.93 -48.94
N TRP A 63 20.23 2.75 -48.94
CA TRP A 63 19.31 3.68 -48.31
C TRP A 63 19.33 3.55 -46.77
N CYS A 64 19.38 2.32 -46.25
CA CYS A 64 19.59 2.08 -44.82
C CYS A 64 20.88 2.75 -44.30
N ASP A 65 21.99 2.61 -45.02
CA ASP A 65 23.26 3.25 -44.68
C ASP A 65 23.15 4.78 -44.69
N LEU A 66 22.37 5.34 -45.63
CA LEU A 66 22.09 6.78 -45.70
C LEU A 66 21.33 7.26 -44.46
N VAL A 67 20.29 6.53 -44.04
CA VAL A 67 19.53 6.84 -42.82
C VAL A 67 20.45 6.80 -41.61
N VAL A 68 21.16 5.68 -41.40
CA VAL A 68 22.08 5.49 -40.26
C VAL A 68 23.15 6.58 -40.19
N ALA A 69 23.68 7.01 -41.34
CA ALA A 69 24.67 8.08 -41.40
C ALA A 69 24.14 9.45 -40.94
N ARG A 70 22.81 9.65 -40.92
CA ARG A 70 22.16 10.92 -40.58
C ARG A 70 21.54 10.91 -39.19
N VAL A 71 20.90 9.82 -38.79
CA VAL A 71 20.20 9.70 -37.49
C VAL A 71 21.03 8.98 -36.43
N GLY A 72 22.11 8.29 -36.82
CA GLY A 72 22.98 7.55 -35.92
C GLY A 72 22.68 6.06 -35.88
N ALA A 73 23.71 5.27 -35.57
CA ALA A 73 23.57 3.81 -35.44
C ALA A 73 22.83 3.45 -34.15
N GLY A 74 21.86 2.53 -34.25
CA GLY A 74 21.04 2.10 -33.10
C GLY A 74 19.93 3.07 -32.72
N PHE A 75 19.76 4.18 -33.45
CA PHE A 75 18.59 5.04 -33.31
C PHE A 75 17.31 4.28 -33.72
N PRO A 76 16.22 4.32 -32.92
CA PRO A 76 14.95 3.68 -33.26
C PRO A 76 14.25 4.35 -34.46
N PHE A 77 14.60 3.89 -35.67
CA PHE A 77 13.98 4.30 -36.92
C PHE A 77 12.95 3.25 -37.35
N GLU A 78 11.73 3.39 -36.85
CA GLU A 78 10.74 2.32 -36.84
C GLU A 78 9.86 2.27 -38.09
N LEU A 79 9.78 1.09 -38.73
CA LEU A 79 9.27 0.95 -40.09
C LEU A 79 7.82 0.44 -40.18
N ILE A 80 7.08 0.96 -41.15
CA ILE A 80 5.90 0.33 -41.76
C ILE A 80 6.06 0.32 -43.29
N ALA A 81 5.50 -0.66 -43.98
CA ALA A 81 5.55 -0.73 -45.44
C ALA A 81 4.63 0.31 -46.08
N GLY A 82 5.08 0.92 -47.18
CA GLY A 82 4.23 1.57 -48.17
C GLY A 82 3.98 0.70 -49.40
N ASN A 83 3.26 1.23 -50.39
CA ASN A 83 3.01 0.49 -51.63
C ASN A 83 4.28 0.33 -52.49
N HIS A 84 5.35 1.07 -52.20
CA HIS A 84 6.65 0.88 -52.85
C HIS A 84 7.47 -0.29 -52.27
N GLU A 85 7.15 -0.76 -51.06
CA GLU A 85 7.88 -1.85 -50.39
C GLU A 85 7.08 -3.14 -50.20
N SER A 86 5.75 -3.09 -50.40
CA SER A 86 4.87 -4.21 -50.06
C SER A 86 4.92 -5.34 -51.10
N ASP A 87 5.04 -5.00 -52.39
CA ASP A 87 4.96 -5.94 -53.52
C ASP A 87 6.30 -6.13 -54.26
N GLY A 88 7.38 -5.48 -53.80
CA GLY A 88 8.70 -5.57 -54.41
C GLY A 88 8.95 -4.57 -55.55
N ASN A 89 8.06 -3.59 -55.77
CA ASN A 89 8.20 -2.61 -56.86
C ASN A 89 9.42 -1.68 -56.70
N ASN A 90 9.65 -1.13 -55.51
CA ASN A 90 10.78 -0.22 -55.22
C ASN A 90 11.52 -0.57 -53.92
N GLY A 91 11.47 -1.86 -53.60
CA GLY A 91 12.16 -2.50 -52.51
C GLY A 91 11.30 -3.55 -51.84
N ASN A 92 11.90 -4.36 -50.97
CA ASN A 92 11.18 -5.30 -50.13
C ASN A 92 11.23 -4.88 -48.67
N ILE A 93 10.07 -4.78 -48.01
CA ILE A 93 10.01 -4.43 -46.59
C ILE A 93 10.86 -5.35 -45.70
N ASN A 94 11.03 -6.63 -46.07
CA ASN A 94 11.85 -7.57 -45.32
C ASN A 94 13.35 -7.23 -45.43
N ASP A 95 13.79 -6.67 -46.55
CA ASP A 95 15.19 -6.28 -46.76
C ASP A 95 15.48 -4.97 -46.03
N PHE A 96 14.54 -4.01 -46.05
CA PHE A 96 14.63 -2.80 -45.23
C PHE A 96 14.65 -3.11 -43.73
N SER A 97 13.74 -3.97 -43.24
CA SER A 97 13.74 -4.36 -41.83
C SER A 97 14.94 -5.22 -41.43
N ALA A 98 15.65 -5.83 -42.38
CA ALA A 98 16.91 -6.50 -42.10
C ALA A 98 18.06 -5.51 -41.90
N CYS A 99 18.12 -4.40 -42.67
CA CYS A 99 19.17 -3.39 -42.56
C CYS A 99 18.86 -2.24 -41.58
N LEU A 100 17.59 -2.02 -41.26
CA LEU A 100 17.09 -1.14 -40.20
C LEU A 100 16.13 -1.95 -39.30
N PRO A 101 16.66 -2.84 -38.44
CA PRO A 101 15.83 -3.62 -37.55
C PRO A 101 15.28 -2.74 -36.42
N ASN A 102 14.11 -3.13 -35.91
CA ASN A 102 13.51 -2.56 -34.71
C ASN A 102 14.53 -2.44 -33.57
N GLN A 103 14.56 -1.26 -32.93
CA GLN A 103 15.43 -0.98 -31.79
C GLN A 103 14.67 -0.91 -30.46
N LEU A 104 13.33 -0.85 -30.51
CA LEU A 104 12.49 -0.78 -29.31
C LEU A 104 12.22 -2.17 -28.72
N PRO A 105 12.36 -2.36 -27.40
CA PRO A 105 12.01 -3.63 -26.77
C PRO A 105 10.48 -3.82 -26.73
N GLY A 106 10.02 -5.07 -26.75
CA GLY A 106 8.62 -5.40 -26.51
C GLY A 106 7.68 -5.31 -27.72
N VAL A 107 8.20 -5.19 -28.95
CA VAL A 107 7.37 -5.25 -30.16
C VAL A 107 6.55 -6.53 -30.23
N VAL A 108 5.25 -6.37 -30.52
CA VAL A 108 4.31 -7.46 -30.77
C VAL A 108 3.77 -7.37 -32.19
N GLY A 109 3.91 -8.45 -32.96
CA GLY A 109 3.40 -8.55 -34.33
C GLY A 109 4.51 -8.80 -35.36
N THR A 110 4.25 -8.42 -36.62
CA THR A 110 5.21 -8.51 -37.72
C THR A 110 5.75 -7.12 -38.02
N TYR A 111 6.99 -6.88 -37.60
CA TYR A 111 7.68 -5.61 -37.84
C TYR A 111 7.70 -5.25 -39.33
N GLY A 112 7.51 -3.96 -39.63
CA GLY A 112 7.35 -3.48 -41.01
C GLY A 112 5.97 -3.69 -41.63
N ARG A 113 5.03 -4.43 -41.00
CA ARG A 113 3.70 -4.70 -41.62
C ARG A 113 2.50 -4.48 -40.69
N GLN A 114 2.52 -5.09 -39.51
CA GLN A 114 1.48 -4.91 -38.50
C GLN A 114 2.05 -5.25 -37.14
N TRP A 115 2.28 -4.24 -36.33
CA TRP A 115 2.95 -4.39 -35.04
C TRP A 115 2.56 -3.27 -34.08
N TYR A 116 2.71 -3.51 -32.77
CA TYR A 116 2.59 -2.46 -31.77
C TYR A 116 3.74 -2.54 -30.76
N VAL A 117 4.00 -1.42 -30.09
CA VAL A 117 4.99 -1.31 -29.02
C VAL A 117 4.55 -0.27 -28.00
N ASP A 118 4.93 -0.49 -26.74
CA ASP A 118 4.66 0.39 -25.62
C ASP A 118 5.93 1.15 -25.25
N VAL A 119 5.85 2.47 -25.16
CA VAL A 119 7.01 3.35 -24.94
C VAL A 119 6.72 4.35 -23.80
N PRO A 120 7.62 4.47 -22.82
CA PRO A 120 8.74 3.56 -22.54
C PRO A 120 8.26 2.14 -22.18
N GLN A 121 9.17 1.15 -22.20
CA GLN A 121 8.79 -0.25 -21.92
C GLN A 121 8.28 -0.46 -20.48
N VAL A 122 8.82 0.31 -19.54
CA VAL A 122 8.43 0.32 -18.13
C VAL A 122 7.66 1.60 -17.90
N ASP A 123 6.45 1.49 -17.33
CA ASP A 123 5.52 2.60 -17.13
C ASP A 123 5.20 3.36 -18.44
N PRO A 124 4.63 2.66 -19.44
CA PRO A 124 4.40 3.22 -20.77
C PRO A 124 3.46 4.42 -20.78
N LEU A 125 3.87 5.46 -21.51
CA LEU A 125 3.05 6.65 -21.78
C LEU A 125 2.24 6.51 -23.06
N VAL A 126 2.79 5.82 -24.07
CA VAL A 126 2.17 5.72 -25.38
C VAL A 126 2.29 4.32 -25.96
N ARG A 127 1.20 3.84 -26.56
CA ARG A 127 1.21 2.68 -27.46
C ARG A 127 1.21 3.15 -28.90
N TYR A 128 2.22 2.75 -29.66
CA TYR A 128 2.23 2.88 -31.11
C TYR A 128 1.64 1.63 -31.74
N VAL A 129 0.61 1.77 -32.59
CA VAL A 129 0.02 0.66 -33.36
C VAL A 129 0.24 0.94 -34.84
N MET A 130 1.15 0.21 -35.46
CA MET A 130 1.58 0.39 -36.85
C MET A 130 0.92 -0.64 -37.75
N ILE A 131 0.26 -0.19 -38.82
CA ILE A 131 -0.58 -1.03 -39.69
C ILE A 131 -0.38 -0.73 -41.18
N SER A 132 -0.59 -1.74 -42.04
CA SER A 132 -0.42 -1.64 -43.50
C SER A 132 -1.74 -1.94 -44.25
N PRO A 133 -2.77 -1.07 -44.14
CA PRO A 133 -4.04 -1.28 -44.82
C PRO A 133 -3.95 -1.07 -46.32
N ALA A 134 -4.70 -1.88 -47.07
CA ALA A 134 -4.83 -1.81 -48.52
C ALA A 134 -3.49 -1.90 -49.27
N LEU A 135 -2.54 -2.68 -48.72
CA LEU A 135 -1.27 -3.01 -49.37
C LEU A 135 -1.26 -4.46 -49.85
N ASP A 136 -0.68 -4.66 -51.03
CA ASP A 136 -0.43 -5.97 -51.59
C ASP A 136 0.90 -6.50 -51.10
N PHE A 137 0.87 -7.63 -50.40
CA PHE A 137 2.04 -8.39 -50.00
C PHE A 137 2.09 -9.73 -50.75
N PRO A 138 3.24 -10.44 -50.77
CA PRO A 138 3.36 -11.71 -51.47
C PRO A 138 2.36 -12.79 -51.02
N ASP A 139 1.86 -12.71 -49.78
CA ASP A 139 0.86 -13.64 -49.23
C ASP A 139 -0.58 -13.27 -49.63
N SER A 140 -0.94 -12.00 -49.51
CA SER A 140 -2.26 -11.48 -49.91
C SER A 140 -2.27 -9.95 -49.90
N THR A 141 -3.36 -9.36 -50.40
CA THR A 141 -3.74 -7.99 -50.02
C THR A 141 -4.12 -7.96 -48.55
N TRP A 142 -3.61 -6.99 -47.79
CA TRP A 142 -3.90 -6.82 -46.38
C TRP A 142 -5.09 -5.86 -46.20
N THR A 143 -6.29 -6.43 -46.06
CA THR A 143 -7.53 -5.66 -45.85
C THR A 143 -7.87 -5.49 -44.37
N TYR A 144 -8.58 -4.39 -44.08
CA TYR A 144 -9.02 -4.00 -42.73
C TYR A 144 -10.54 -3.75 -42.72
N THR A 145 -11.29 -4.49 -43.53
CA THR A 145 -12.76 -4.47 -43.49
C THR A 145 -13.24 -4.95 -42.12
N ALA A 146 -14.38 -4.44 -41.66
CA ALA A 146 -14.91 -4.77 -40.34
C ALA A 146 -15.00 -6.29 -40.13
N GLY A 147 -14.48 -6.76 -38.98
CA GLY A 147 -14.46 -8.17 -38.63
C GLY A 147 -13.36 -9.02 -39.29
N SER A 148 -12.57 -8.45 -40.21
CA SER A 148 -11.39 -9.16 -40.76
C SER A 148 -10.34 -9.41 -39.66
N PRO A 149 -9.46 -10.41 -39.81
CA PRO A 149 -8.44 -10.72 -38.80
C PRO A 149 -7.55 -9.51 -38.44
N ARG A 150 -7.15 -8.71 -39.44
CA ARG A 150 -6.27 -7.56 -39.23
C ARG A 150 -7.00 -6.39 -38.58
N TYR A 151 -8.26 -6.15 -38.95
CA TYR A 151 -9.13 -5.19 -38.28
C TYR A 151 -9.28 -5.54 -36.79
N ASN A 152 -9.62 -6.80 -36.48
CA ASN A 152 -9.82 -7.26 -35.11
C ASN A 152 -8.52 -7.20 -34.29
N TRP A 153 -7.39 -7.53 -34.91
CA TRP A 153 -6.08 -7.42 -34.26
C TRP A 153 -5.78 -5.96 -33.90
N THR A 154 -6.00 -5.02 -34.83
CA THR A 154 -5.74 -3.60 -34.58
C THR A 154 -6.67 -3.06 -33.51
N ALA A 155 -7.96 -3.40 -33.57
CA ALA A 155 -8.92 -3.05 -32.53
C ALA A 155 -8.50 -3.56 -31.15
N ALA A 156 -8.03 -4.81 -31.07
CA ALA A 156 -7.56 -5.40 -29.82
C ALA A 156 -6.25 -4.77 -29.30
N ALA A 157 -5.34 -4.37 -30.19
CA ALA A 157 -4.11 -3.67 -29.82
C ALA A 157 -4.42 -2.30 -29.18
N ILE A 158 -5.39 -1.58 -29.74
CA ILE A 158 -5.89 -0.30 -29.20
C ILE A 158 -6.58 -0.51 -27.85
N ASP A 159 -7.56 -1.43 -27.78
CA ASP A 159 -8.28 -1.72 -26.53
C ASP A 159 -7.36 -2.20 -25.40
N GLY A 160 -6.32 -2.96 -25.76
CA GLY A 160 -5.32 -3.44 -24.83
C GLY A 160 -4.48 -2.33 -24.21
N ALA A 161 -4.41 -1.12 -24.81
CA ALA A 161 -3.69 0.01 -24.23
C ALA A 161 -4.45 0.55 -23.01
N GLY A 162 -5.76 0.79 -23.18
CA GLY A 162 -6.64 1.22 -22.09
C GLY A 162 -6.71 0.20 -20.96
N ALA A 163 -6.76 -1.10 -21.29
CA ALA A 163 -6.74 -2.18 -20.30
C ALA A 163 -5.43 -2.25 -19.49
N ALA A 164 -4.32 -1.76 -20.07
CA ALA A 164 -3.01 -1.70 -19.43
C ALA A 164 -2.72 -0.35 -18.75
N GLY A 165 -3.67 0.59 -18.77
CA GLY A 165 -3.50 1.92 -18.20
C GLY A 165 -2.55 2.83 -18.98
N ILE A 166 -2.30 2.54 -20.27
CA ILE A 166 -1.43 3.35 -21.13
C ILE A 166 -2.20 4.61 -21.54
N PRO A 167 -1.70 5.82 -21.22
CA PRO A 167 -2.43 7.05 -21.48
C PRO A 167 -2.71 7.29 -22.96
N TRP A 168 -1.71 7.16 -23.83
CA TRP A 168 -1.82 7.61 -25.23
C TRP A 168 -1.80 6.46 -26.23
N VAL A 169 -2.56 6.59 -27.31
CA VAL A 169 -2.54 5.66 -28.45
C VAL A 169 -2.30 6.43 -29.74
N VAL A 170 -1.21 6.10 -30.42
CA VAL A 170 -0.86 6.61 -31.74
C VAL A 170 -0.95 5.48 -32.76
N VAL A 171 -1.68 5.70 -33.85
CA VAL A 171 -1.79 4.70 -34.93
C VAL A 171 -1.08 5.21 -36.17
N GLY A 172 -0.09 4.48 -36.66
CA GLY A 172 0.63 4.81 -37.89
C GLY A 172 0.25 3.88 -39.04
N MET A 173 0.07 4.45 -40.22
CA MET A 173 -0.15 3.69 -41.46
C MET A 173 0.51 4.40 -42.64
N HIS A 174 0.55 3.77 -43.81
CA HIS A 174 1.05 4.45 -45.02
C HIS A 174 -0.06 5.24 -45.72
N LYS A 175 -1.15 4.58 -46.11
CA LYS A 175 -2.20 5.19 -46.92
C LYS A 175 -3.19 6.01 -46.09
N PRO A 176 -3.39 7.31 -46.36
CA PRO A 176 -4.41 8.11 -45.70
C PRO A 176 -5.80 7.72 -46.21
N CYS A 177 -6.82 8.13 -45.46
CA CYS A 177 -8.22 8.01 -45.88
C CYS A 177 -8.92 9.37 -46.02
N LEU A 178 -8.45 10.38 -45.29
CA LEU A 178 -8.83 11.78 -45.46
C LEU A 178 -7.71 12.49 -46.21
N SER A 179 -8.02 13.10 -47.35
CA SER A 179 -7.01 13.78 -48.15
C SER A 179 -7.59 14.93 -48.94
N ILE A 180 -6.83 16.02 -48.99
CA ILE A 180 -7.05 17.15 -49.91
C ILE A 180 -6.03 17.17 -51.04
N SER A 181 -5.38 16.05 -51.35
CA SER A 181 -4.50 15.93 -52.52
C SER A 181 -5.16 15.05 -53.58
N ILE A 182 -4.48 14.01 -54.06
CA ILE A 182 -4.95 13.22 -55.22
C ILE A 182 -5.49 11.84 -54.85
N TYR A 183 -5.31 11.41 -53.60
CA TYR A 183 -5.78 10.09 -53.16
C TYR A 183 -7.16 10.15 -52.52
N THR A 184 -7.81 8.99 -52.60
CA THR A 184 -9.09 8.70 -51.95
C THR A 184 -8.86 7.68 -50.84
N CYS A 185 -9.90 7.35 -50.08
CA CYS A 185 -9.78 6.37 -49.01
C CYS A 185 -9.63 4.92 -49.49
N GLU A 186 -8.39 4.52 -49.76
CA GLU A 186 -8.03 3.14 -50.05
C GLU A 186 -8.12 2.21 -48.82
N PRO A 187 -7.74 2.62 -47.59
CA PRO A 187 -7.89 1.76 -46.40
C PRO A 187 -9.33 1.33 -46.10
N GLY A 188 -10.30 2.12 -46.55
CA GLY A 188 -11.73 1.90 -46.34
C GLY A 188 -12.29 2.60 -45.09
N ALA A 189 -13.58 2.95 -45.17
CA ALA A 189 -14.27 3.69 -44.11
C ALA A 189 -14.43 2.89 -42.80
N ASP A 190 -14.46 1.55 -42.86
CA ASP A 190 -14.58 0.69 -41.68
C ASP A 190 -13.42 0.92 -40.69
N LEU A 191 -12.19 1.01 -41.20
CA LEU A 191 -11.00 1.22 -40.39
C LEU A 191 -11.07 2.60 -39.72
N ILE A 192 -11.36 3.65 -40.47
CA ILE A 192 -11.38 5.02 -39.94
C ILE A 192 -12.47 5.19 -38.88
N ASN A 193 -13.67 4.66 -39.14
CA ASN A 193 -14.74 4.69 -38.16
C ASN A 193 -14.41 3.87 -36.90
N MET A 194 -13.61 2.81 -37.02
CA MET A 194 -13.12 2.07 -35.85
C MET A 194 -12.11 2.88 -35.04
N LEU A 195 -11.16 3.56 -35.69
CA LEU A 195 -10.18 4.41 -35.00
C LEU A 195 -10.88 5.56 -34.25
N LEU A 196 -11.86 6.19 -34.91
CA LEU A 196 -12.71 7.23 -34.30
C LEU A 196 -13.55 6.69 -33.14
N ALA A 197 -14.19 5.53 -33.31
CA ALA A 197 -15.04 4.95 -32.27
C ALA A 197 -14.26 4.46 -31.03
N LYS A 198 -12.94 4.34 -31.16
CA LYS A 198 -12.03 3.99 -30.05
C LYS A 198 -11.28 5.20 -29.51
N ASP A 199 -11.60 6.41 -29.98
CA ASP A 199 -10.97 7.66 -29.58
C ASP A 199 -9.43 7.60 -29.62
N VAL A 200 -8.88 7.02 -30.70
CA VAL A 200 -7.42 7.05 -30.94
C VAL A 200 -6.96 8.50 -30.96
N ASP A 201 -5.89 8.83 -30.25
CA ASP A 201 -5.51 10.23 -30.04
C ASP A 201 -4.97 10.87 -31.34
N LEU A 202 -4.02 10.17 -31.99
CA LEU A 202 -3.35 10.63 -33.19
C LEU A 202 -3.19 9.50 -34.21
N VAL A 203 -3.60 9.76 -35.44
CA VAL A 203 -3.43 8.85 -36.58
C VAL A 203 -2.48 9.47 -37.60
N LEU A 204 -1.43 8.75 -37.95
CA LEU A 204 -0.35 9.20 -38.82
C LEU A 204 -0.35 8.43 -40.14
N SER A 205 -0.14 9.15 -41.24
CA SER A 205 -0.08 8.59 -42.60
C SER A 205 1.03 9.23 -43.45
N GLY A 206 1.45 8.56 -44.53
CA GLY A 206 2.29 9.10 -45.59
C GLY A 206 1.52 9.10 -46.92
N HIS A 207 2.11 8.56 -47.97
CA HIS A 207 1.55 8.30 -49.30
C HIS A 207 1.20 9.54 -50.11
N ASP A 208 0.35 10.43 -49.57
CA ASP A 208 0.14 11.75 -50.15
C ASP A 208 1.36 12.60 -49.87
N HIS A 209 1.99 13.10 -50.94
CA HIS A 209 3.19 13.93 -50.84
C HIS A 209 2.85 15.37 -50.43
N THR A 210 2.13 15.51 -49.31
CA THR A 210 1.69 16.75 -48.69
C THR A 210 1.79 16.58 -47.18
N TYR A 211 1.78 17.71 -46.47
CA TYR A 211 1.35 17.74 -45.09
C TYR A 211 -0.12 18.13 -45.05
N GLN A 212 -0.93 17.41 -44.30
CA GLN A 212 -2.30 17.82 -43.99
C GLN A 212 -2.69 17.27 -42.63
N ARG A 213 -3.28 18.11 -41.79
CA ARG A 213 -3.76 17.75 -40.46
C ARG A 213 -5.21 18.14 -40.33
N THR A 214 -6.03 17.22 -39.83
CA THR A 214 -7.43 17.50 -39.53
C THR A 214 -7.55 18.28 -38.22
N LYS A 215 -8.69 18.94 -38.07
CA LYS A 215 -9.27 19.25 -36.76
C LYS A 215 -9.47 17.96 -35.96
N GLN A 216 -9.80 18.05 -34.67
CA GLN A 216 -10.17 16.87 -33.91
C GLN A 216 -11.52 16.35 -34.38
N LEU A 217 -11.56 15.12 -34.88
CA LEU A 217 -12.76 14.50 -35.41
C LEU A 217 -13.32 13.49 -34.41
N GLY A 218 -14.60 13.58 -34.09
CA GLY A 218 -15.25 12.72 -33.10
C GLY A 218 -16.60 12.20 -33.58
N LEU A 219 -17.02 11.05 -33.04
CA LEU A 219 -18.37 10.51 -33.26
C LEU A 219 -19.32 11.00 -32.16
N GLY A 220 -20.59 11.17 -32.48
CA GLY A 220 -21.59 11.66 -31.54
C GLY A 220 -22.99 11.78 -32.13
N ALA A 221 -23.89 12.48 -31.42
CA ALA A 221 -25.30 12.58 -31.77
C ALA A 221 -25.58 13.17 -33.17
N GLY A 222 -24.64 13.95 -33.73
CA GLY A 222 -24.71 14.47 -35.11
C GLY A 222 -23.73 13.81 -36.10
N CYS A 223 -22.90 12.89 -35.64
CA CYS A 223 -21.92 12.14 -36.44
C CYS A 223 -21.83 10.70 -35.96
N ALA A 224 -22.76 9.85 -36.37
CA ALA A 224 -22.73 8.43 -35.99
C ALA A 224 -21.57 7.68 -36.66
N SER A 225 -21.12 8.16 -37.81
CA SER A 225 -19.97 7.66 -38.58
C SER A 225 -19.46 8.78 -39.48
N LEU A 226 -18.15 8.80 -39.72
CA LEU A 226 -17.53 9.64 -40.73
C LEU A 226 -17.81 9.08 -42.13
N THR A 227 -18.40 9.92 -42.99
CA THR A 227 -18.66 9.59 -44.40
C THR A 227 -17.59 10.21 -45.28
N ILE A 228 -16.70 9.36 -45.80
CA ILE A 228 -15.59 9.76 -46.66
C ILE A 228 -16.09 10.40 -47.96
N GLY A 229 -15.36 11.41 -48.44
CA GLY A 229 -15.67 12.21 -49.63
C GLY A 229 -16.75 13.27 -49.38
N SER A 230 -17.06 13.57 -48.12
CA SER A 230 -18.06 14.56 -47.74
C SER A 230 -17.70 15.26 -46.43
N TYR A 231 -18.28 16.44 -46.20
CA TYR A 231 -18.11 17.16 -44.93
C TYR A 231 -19.39 17.14 -44.09
N ASN A 232 -19.23 16.73 -42.84
CA ASN A 232 -20.20 16.86 -41.77
C ASN A 232 -19.57 17.62 -40.60
N ALA A 233 -20.04 18.85 -40.37
CA ALA A 233 -19.57 19.71 -39.28
C ALA A 233 -19.78 19.10 -37.89
N ALA A 234 -20.78 18.24 -37.71
CA ALA A 234 -21.03 17.59 -36.43
C ALA A 234 -20.01 16.47 -36.11
N CYS A 235 -19.13 16.12 -37.05
CA CYS A 235 -17.99 15.24 -36.79
C CYS A 235 -16.77 16.01 -36.26
N VAL A 236 -16.81 17.34 -36.19
CA VAL A 236 -15.71 18.15 -35.66
C VAL A 236 -15.95 18.35 -34.16
N ALA A 237 -15.12 17.73 -33.33
CA ALA A 237 -15.19 17.82 -31.87
C ALA A 237 -14.54 19.11 -31.35
N ASP A 238 -13.38 19.47 -31.90
CA ASP A 238 -12.69 20.73 -31.63
C ASP A 238 -12.11 21.30 -32.93
N ALA A 239 -12.14 22.61 -33.08
CA ALA A 239 -11.84 23.30 -34.33
C ALA A 239 -10.35 23.69 -34.51
N ASP A 240 -9.46 23.31 -33.58
CA ASP A 240 -8.01 23.59 -33.49
C ASP A 240 -7.60 24.55 -32.35
N SER A 241 -8.38 24.63 -31.25
CA SER A 241 -8.12 25.58 -30.15
C SER A 241 -7.77 24.92 -28.82
N THR A 242 -8.43 23.82 -28.46
CA THR A 242 -8.31 23.15 -27.15
C THR A 242 -8.68 21.68 -27.30
N MET A 243 -7.94 20.93 -28.12
CA MET A 243 -8.28 19.53 -28.37
C MET A 243 -8.14 18.72 -27.07
N VAL A 244 -9.15 17.89 -26.78
CA VAL A 244 -9.24 17.15 -25.52
C VAL A 244 -9.18 15.66 -25.81
N LYS A 245 -8.32 14.95 -25.08
CA LYS A 245 -8.23 13.50 -25.12
C LYS A 245 -9.61 12.85 -24.92
N GLY A 246 -9.92 11.85 -25.74
CA GLY A 246 -11.21 11.16 -25.67
C GLY A 246 -12.39 11.89 -26.32
N ALA A 247 -12.18 13.11 -26.85
CA ALA A 247 -13.21 13.80 -27.64
C ALA A 247 -13.18 13.39 -29.13
N GLY A 248 -12.18 12.62 -29.54
CA GLY A 248 -11.99 12.13 -30.90
C GLY A 248 -10.52 12.10 -31.33
N THR A 249 -10.29 11.93 -32.63
CA THR A 249 -9.00 11.65 -33.25
C THR A 249 -8.52 12.80 -34.12
N VAL A 250 -7.21 13.10 -34.06
CA VAL A 250 -6.53 13.95 -35.05
C VAL A 250 -5.87 13.05 -36.09
N PHE A 251 -6.11 13.32 -37.38
CA PHE A 251 -5.43 12.65 -38.49
C PHE A 251 -4.39 13.59 -39.08
N ALA A 252 -3.16 13.11 -39.24
CA ALA A 252 -2.10 13.83 -39.94
C ALA A 252 -1.48 12.96 -41.03
N THR A 253 -1.46 13.47 -42.25
CA THR A 253 -0.62 12.93 -43.33
C THR A 253 0.66 13.74 -43.39
N VAL A 254 1.79 13.03 -43.37
CA VAL A 254 3.14 13.58 -43.30
C VAL A 254 3.99 12.91 -44.38
N GLY A 255 3.52 12.89 -45.63
CA GLY A 255 4.27 12.39 -46.78
C GLY A 255 5.29 13.39 -47.31
N THR A 256 5.95 14.10 -46.38
CA THR A 256 6.88 15.19 -46.65
C THR A 256 8.33 14.76 -46.46
N GLY A 257 8.60 13.45 -46.50
CA GLY A 257 9.89 12.86 -46.15
C GLY A 257 11.03 13.20 -47.13
N GLY A 258 10.74 13.63 -48.35
CA GLY A 258 11.77 14.09 -49.30
C GLY A 258 11.48 13.83 -50.77
N THR A 259 10.41 13.10 -51.09
CA THR A 259 9.93 12.92 -52.45
C THR A 259 9.26 14.23 -52.98
N PRO A 260 9.14 14.47 -54.30
CA PRO A 260 8.50 15.68 -54.81
C PRO A 260 7.07 15.86 -54.29
N LEU A 261 6.79 17.02 -53.70
CA LEU A 261 5.49 17.37 -53.15
C LEU A 261 4.41 17.49 -54.24
N ARG A 262 3.15 17.34 -53.83
CA ARG A 262 1.96 17.49 -54.67
C ARG A 262 1.13 18.69 -54.27
N ASP A 263 0.25 19.11 -55.16
CA ASP A 263 -0.69 20.19 -54.89
C ASP A 263 -1.72 19.78 -53.83
N VAL A 264 -2.11 20.76 -53.02
CA VAL A 264 -3.34 20.69 -52.21
C VAL A 264 -4.51 21.26 -53.01
N ASN A 265 -5.67 20.63 -52.87
CA ASN A 265 -6.92 20.98 -53.53
C ASN A 265 -7.96 21.39 -52.48
N LEU A 266 -8.08 22.69 -52.25
CA LEU A 266 -9.06 23.24 -51.29
C LEU A 266 -10.51 23.21 -51.79
N SER A 267 -10.75 22.74 -53.02
CA SER A 267 -12.10 22.46 -53.52
C SER A 267 -12.56 21.04 -53.19
N ASP A 268 -11.69 20.22 -52.59
CA ASP A 268 -12.06 18.89 -52.12
C ASP A 268 -13.17 18.98 -51.05
N PRO A 269 -14.22 18.13 -51.09
CA PRO A 269 -15.27 18.11 -50.07
C PRO A 269 -14.78 17.91 -48.64
N GLU A 270 -13.62 17.30 -48.42
CA GLU A 270 -13.04 17.05 -47.10
C GLU A 270 -12.16 18.21 -46.60
N ALA A 271 -11.85 19.20 -47.45
CA ALA A 271 -11.03 20.35 -47.07
C ALA A 271 -11.48 21.09 -45.81
N PRO A 272 -12.79 21.22 -45.50
CA PRO A 272 -13.22 21.84 -44.24
C PRO A 272 -12.84 21.06 -42.96
N TYR A 273 -12.44 19.79 -43.07
CA TYR A 273 -11.88 19.05 -41.95
C TYR A 273 -10.43 19.42 -41.65
N MET A 274 -9.69 20.00 -42.60
CA MET A 274 -8.28 20.33 -42.42
C MET A 274 -8.12 21.58 -41.55
N ALA A 275 -7.28 21.47 -40.53
CA ALA A 275 -6.83 22.59 -39.70
C ALA A 275 -5.57 23.23 -40.30
N ALA A 276 -4.65 22.41 -40.82
CA ALA A 276 -3.40 22.87 -41.41
C ALA A 276 -2.96 22.00 -42.60
N TYR A 277 -2.21 22.57 -43.54
CA TYR A 277 -1.69 21.86 -44.70
C TYR A 277 -0.48 22.55 -45.34
N SER A 278 0.38 21.77 -45.98
CA SER A 278 1.47 22.19 -46.87
C SER A 278 1.51 21.29 -48.10
N GLY A 279 1.79 21.88 -49.26
CA GLY A 279 1.95 21.16 -50.53
C GLY A 279 2.71 22.01 -51.53
N LEU A 280 2.88 21.48 -52.74
CA LEU A 280 3.64 22.10 -53.83
C LEU A 280 3.16 23.54 -54.11
N ASN A 281 1.84 23.76 -54.13
CA ASN A 281 1.19 25.06 -54.31
C ASN A 281 0.88 25.81 -53.00
N ALA A 282 1.24 25.28 -51.83
CA ALA A 282 0.93 25.86 -50.53
C ALA A 282 2.11 25.71 -49.54
N ASN A 283 3.01 26.69 -49.50
CA ASN A 283 4.20 26.72 -48.65
C ASN A 283 4.99 25.39 -48.66
N PRO A 284 5.52 24.97 -49.82
CA PRO A 284 6.11 23.64 -50.02
C PRO A 284 7.29 23.41 -49.08
N THR A 285 7.13 22.53 -48.10
CA THR A 285 8.13 22.29 -47.05
C THR A 285 8.27 20.79 -46.81
N TRP A 286 9.51 20.30 -46.79
CA TRP A 286 9.82 18.91 -46.42
C TRP A 286 10.22 18.85 -44.95
N GLY A 287 9.86 17.78 -44.27
CA GLY A 287 10.01 17.66 -42.83
C GLY A 287 9.24 16.50 -42.24
N SER A 288 9.22 16.48 -40.91
CA SER A 288 8.53 15.48 -40.10
C SER A 288 7.60 16.18 -39.12
N LEU A 289 6.60 15.46 -38.63
CA LEU A 289 5.88 15.88 -37.43
C LEU A 289 6.74 15.53 -36.22
N ASP A 290 7.02 16.48 -35.34
CA ASP A 290 7.74 16.30 -34.07
C ASP A 290 6.73 16.38 -32.93
N VAL A 291 6.69 15.35 -32.10
CA VAL A 291 5.65 15.15 -31.09
C VAL A 291 6.30 14.82 -29.76
N THR A 292 5.86 15.50 -28.71
CA THR A 292 6.23 15.26 -27.32
C THR A 292 4.99 14.83 -26.55
N ILE A 293 5.11 13.80 -25.72
CA ILE A 293 4.04 13.21 -24.93
C ILE A 293 4.50 13.10 -23.48
N ASP A 294 3.73 13.65 -22.57
CA ASP A 294 3.78 13.35 -21.13
C ASP A 294 2.48 12.67 -20.68
N GLN A 295 2.23 12.58 -19.38
CA GLN A 295 1.01 11.95 -18.86
C GLN A 295 -0.28 12.69 -19.26
N ASP A 296 -0.21 14.00 -19.44
CA ASP A 296 -1.36 14.90 -19.50
C ASP A 296 -1.46 15.65 -20.84
N GLU A 297 -0.41 15.67 -21.66
CA GLU A 297 -0.41 16.38 -22.93
C GLU A 297 0.35 15.62 -24.04
N LEU A 298 -0.24 15.62 -25.23
CA LEU A 298 0.46 15.40 -26.50
C LEU A 298 0.62 16.76 -27.19
N SER A 299 1.86 17.20 -27.38
CA SER A 299 2.22 18.43 -28.05
C SER A 299 2.97 18.14 -29.34
N ALA A 300 2.59 18.75 -30.44
CA ALA A 300 3.14 18.45 -31.76
C ALA A 300 3.44 19.72 -32.57
N SER A 301 4.46 19.66 -33.41
CA SER A 301 4.81 20.73 -34.35
C SER A 301 5.50 20.20 -35.60
N PHE A 302 5.40 20.93 -36.71
CA PHE A 302 6.09 20.53 -37.94
C PHE A 302 7.58 20.87 -37.87
N LEU A 303 8.42 19.84 -37.85
CA LEU A 303 9.88 19.94 -37.88
C LEU A 303 10.36 20.01 -39.33
N ARG A 304 10.75 21.20 -39.75
CA ARG A 304 11.27 21.47 -41.10
C ARG A 304 12.66 20.86 -41.32
N GLY A 305 12.80 20.10 -42.40
CA GLY A 305 14.09 19.70 -43.00
C GLY A 305 14.56 20.67 -44.08
N SER A 306 13.74 20.93 -45.09
CA SER A 306 14.07 21.81 -46.23
C SER A 306 12.82 22.48 -46.82
N GLY A 307 13.00 23.29 -47.88
CA GLY A 307 11.90 23.98 -48.54
C GLY A 307 11.48 25.28 -47.86
N GLY A 308 10.17 25.53 -47.80
CA GLY A 308 9.51 26.74 -47.32
C GLY A 308 9.66 27.01 -45.83
N THR A 309 8.65 27.59 -45.18
CA THR A 309 8.70 27.94 -43.76
C THR A 309 7.46 27.45 -43.01
N PHE A 310 6.87 26.35 -43.48
CA PHE A 310 5.67 25.80 -42.86
C PHE A 310 5.95 25.38 -41.41
N ASN A 311 5.02 25.70 -40.53
CA ASN A 311 5.01 25.28 -39.14
C ASN A 311 3.55 25.13 -38.70
N ASP A 312 3.27 24.14 -37.87
CA ASP A 312 1.92 23.81 -37.42
C ASP A 312 1.95 23.23 -36.00
N PRO A 313 1.97 24.09 -34.95
CA PRO A 313 1.90 23.64 -33.57
C PRO A 313 0.47 23.30 -33.16
N PHE A 314 0.28 22.17 -32.47
CA PHE A 314 -1.00 21.80 -31.86
C PHE A 314 -0.81 20.95 -30.61
N THR A 315 -1.82 20.93 -29.74
CA THR A 315 -1.81 20.15 -28.49
C THR A 315 -3.12 19.38 -28.33
N ILE A 316 -3.04 18.17 -27.79
CA ILE A 316 -4.18 17.40 -27.27
C ILE A 316 -3.94 17.24 -25.77
N GLN A 317 -4.81 17.84 -24.97
CA GLN A 317 -4.72 17.77 -23.51
C GLN A 317 -5.58 16.63 -22.99
N ALA A 318 -5.06 15.84 -22.06
CA ALA A 318 -5.88 15.01 -21.21
C ALA A 318 -7.01 15.87 -20.64
N ALA A 319 -8.25 15.36 -20.63
CA ALA A 319 -9.28 16.01 -19.86
C ALA A 319 -8.76 16.14 -18.42
N PRO A 320 -8.91 17.31 -17.75
CA PRO A 320 -8.45 17.43 -16.37
C PRO A 320 -9.09 16.29 -15.58
N SER A 321 -8.27 15.32 -15.15
CA SER A 321 -8.71 14.35 -14.17
C SER A 321 -9.03 15.17 -12.94
N GLY A 322 -10.31 15.27 -12.57
CA GLY A 322 -10.65 15.93 -11.32
C GLY A 322 -9.84 15.29 -10.19
N ASN A 323 -9.33 16.13 -9.29
CA ASN A 323 -8.51 15.73 -8.15
C ASN A 323 -9.03 14.43 -7.49
N GLN A 324 -8.16 13.44 -7.33
CA GLN A 324 -8.42 12.26 -6.53
C GLN A 324 -8.09 12.58 -5.06
N PRO A 325 -9.05 12.49 -4.13
CA PRO A 325 -8.76 12.74 -2.72
C PRO A 325 -7.62 11.85 -2.20
N PRO A 326 -6.84 12.31 -1.21
CA PRO A 326 -5.76 11.53 -0.64
C PRO A 326 -6.33 10.26 0.01
N VAL A 327 -5.51 9.22 0.14
CA VAL A 327 -5.83 8.04 0.96
C VAL A 327 -5.17 8.22 2.32
N ALA A 328 -5.98 8.55 3.32
CA ALA A 328 -5.50 8.77 4.67
C ALA A 328 -5.41 7.46 5.43
N ALA A 329 -4.29 7.25 6.14
CA ALA A 329 -4.07 6.07 6.96
C ALA A 329 -3.19 6.41 8.16
N PHE A 330 -3.44 5.77 9.30
CA PHE A 330 -2.59 5.91 10.48
C PHE A 330 -2.47 4.67 11.35
N THR A 331 -1.43 4.68 12.17
CA THR A 331 -1.21 3.71 13.26
C THR A 331 -1.24 4.40 14.62
N SER A 332 -1.51 3.63 15.68
CA SER A 332 -1.54 4.15 17.04
C SER A 332 -1.07 3.13 18.07
N GLY A 333 -0.61 3.62 19.23
CA GLY A 333 -0.20 2.79 20.36
C GLY A 333 -0.21 3.55 21.68
N CYS A 334 -0.62 2.89 22.77
CA CYS A 334 -0.77 3.50 24.09
C CYS A 334 0.11 2.85 25.15
N VAL A 335 0.71 3.67 26.00
CA VAL A 335 1.41 3.27 27.23
C VAL A 335 0.74 3.99 28.39
N ASN A 336 0.09 3.22 29.26
CA ASN A 336 -0.81 3.74 30.28
C ASN A 336 -1.85 4.69 29.65
N LEU A 337 -1.88 5.94 30.11
CA LEU A 337 -2.80 6.99 29.67
C LEU A 337 -2.26 7.83 28.51
N THR A 338 -1.09 7.52 27.95
CA THR A 338 -0.50 8.31 26.87
C THR A 338 -0.46 7.49 25.59
N CYS A 339 -1.03 8.03 24.51
CA CYS A 339 -1.04 7.39 23.19
C CYS A 339 -0.20 8.18 22.19
N SER A 340 0.34 7.47 21.20
CA SER A 340 1.12 7.99 20.08
C SER A 340 0.45 7.61 18.78
N PHE A 341 0.64 8.45 17.75
CA PHE A 341 -0.02 8.36 16.45
C PHE A 341 0.97 8.66 15.33
N ASP A 342 0.79 8.01 14.19
CA ASP A 342 1.63 8.21 12.99
C ASP A 342 0.79 8.00 11.72
N ALA A 343 0.70 9.05 10.90
CA ALA A 343 -0.01 9.08 9.61
C ALA A 343 0.90 8.91 8.38
N GLY A 344 2.16 8.50 8.57
CA GLY A 344 3.19 8.47 7.52
C GLY A 344 2.94 7.47 6.38
N THR A 345 1.88 6.66 6.47
CA THR A 345 1.43 5.77 5.39
C THR A 345 0.30 6.36 4.54
N SER A 346 -0.08 7.63 4.77
CA SER A 346 -1.06 8.32 3.91
C SER A 346 -0.43 8.64 2.55
N THR A 347 -1.21 8.54 1.48
CA THR A 347 -0.74 8.76 0.10
C THR A 347 -1.68 9.68 -0.67
N ASP A 348 -1.15 10.27 -1.72
CA ASP A 348 -1.89 11.01 -2.72
C ASP A 348 -1.31 10.59 -4.09
N ASN A 349 -2.18 10.20 -5.02
CA ASN A 349 -1.80 9.47 -6.22
C ASN A 349 -1.63 10.39 -7.44
N ASP A 350 -2.30 11.54 -7.43
CA ASP A 350 -2.24 12.57 -8.47
C ASP A 350 -1.71 13.91 -7.93
N GLY A 351 -1.48 14.04 -6.62
CA GLY A 351 -0.94 15.26 -6.03
C GLY A 351 0.02 15.04 -4.85
N THR A 352 0.05 16.02 -3.96
CA THR A 352 0.83 16.00 -2.73
C THR A 352 0.00 16.36 -1.49
N ILE A 353 0.20 15.63 -0.40
CA ILE A 353 -0.45 15.94 0.88
C ILE A 353 0.09 17.25 1.47
N THR A 354 -0.79 18.22 1.69
CA THR A 354 -0.46 19.53 2.27
C THR A 354 -0.68 19.63 3.77
N SER A 355 -1.62 18.87 4.35
CA SER A 355 -1.89 18.97 5.79
C SER A 355 -2.45 17.70 6.45
N TYR A 356 -2.21 17.60 7.76
CA TYR A 356 -2.69 16.54 8.65
C TYR A 356 -3.30 17.19 9.89
N ALA A 357 -4.56 16.86 10.19
CA ALA A 357 -5.28 17.32 11.37
C ALA A 357 -5.82 16.13 12.18
N TRP A 358 -5.69 16.20 13.50
CA TRP A 358 -6.09 15.14 14.41
C TRP A 358 -7.17 15.62 15.39
N ASP A 359 -8.17 14.79 15.64
CA ASP A 359 -9.07 14.85 16.79
C ASP A 359 -8.88 13.58 17.62
N PHE A 360 -8.45 13.73 18.89
CA PHE A 360 -8.12 12.60 19.75
C PHE A 360 -9.34 11.96 20.44
N GLY A 361 -10.55 12.47 20.20
CA GLY A 361 -11.81 11.91 20.72
C GLY A 361 -12.14 12.31 22.16
N ASP A 362 -11.32 13.16 22.80
CA ASP A 362 -11.55 13.74 24.12
C ASP A 362 -11.68 15.27 24.08
N GLY A 363 -11.80 15.84 22.87
CA GLY A 363 -11.90 17.28 22.63
C GLY A 363 -10.56 17.98 22.41
N ALA A 364 -9.43 17.28 22.54
CA ALA A 364 -8.13 17.80 22.14
C ALA A 364 -7.82 17.50 20.66
N THR A 365 -7.02 18.36 20.04
CA THR A 365 -6.62 18.26 18.64
C THR A 365 -5.10 18.31 18.46
N GLY A 366 -4.62 17.86 17.30
CA GLY A 366 -3.21 17.87 16.92
C GLY A 366 -3.01 18.10 15.42
N SER A 367 -1.75 18.25 15.00
CA SER A 367 -1.39 18.40 13.60
C SER A 367 -0.04 17.78 13.26
N GLY A 368 0.19 17.56 11.97
CA GLY A 368 1.41 16.95 11.43
C GLY A 368 1.33 15.44 11.29
N VAL A 369 2.26 14.86 10.52
CA VAL A 369 2.35 13.41 10.24
C VAL A 369 2.44 12.60 11.53
N VAL A 370 3.28 13.07 12.46
CA VAL A 370 3.49 12.47 13.79
C VAL A 370 3.24 13.57 14.83
N PRO A 371 2.00 13.71 15.37
CA PRO A 371 1.73 14.67 16.41
C PRO A 371 2.45 14.28 17.72
N PRO A 372 2.67 15.22 18.65
CA PRO A 372 3.15 14.90 19.99
C PRO A 372 2.24 13.87 20.67
N ALA A 373 2.82 12.98 21.49
CA ALA A 373 2.05 11.97 22.21
C ALA A 373 0.95 12.61 23.09
N HIS A 374 -0.27 12.07 23.00
CA HIS A 374 -1.46 12.64 23.62
C HIS A 374 -1.79 11.97 24.96
N PRO A 375 -1.86 12.71 26.08
CA PRO A 375 -2.26 12.19 27.38
C PRO A 375 -3.78 12.26 27.57
N TYR A 376 -4.40 11.11 27.84
CA TYR A 376 -5.80 11.00 28.26
C TYR A 376 -5.95 11.12 29.77
N ALA A 377 -6.96 11.85 30.25
CA ALA A 377 -7.18 12.04 31.68
C ALA A 377 -7.67 10.78 32.40
N THR A 378 -8.42 9.93 31.68
CA THR A 378 -9.06 8.73 32.23
C THR A 378 -8.84 7.52 31.33
N ALA A 379 -8.83 6.33 31.92
CA ALA A 379 -8.89 5.11 31.14
C ALA A 379 -10.25 5.01 30.44
N GLY A 380 -10.28 4.50 29.22
CA GLY A 380 -11.49 4.45 28.40
C GLY A 380 -11.17 4.12 26.96
N THR A 381 -12.20 4.04 26.11
CA THR A 381 -12.03 3.94 24.66
C THR A 381 -12.36 5.29 24.03
N TYR A 382 -11.46 5.77 23.17
CA TYR A 382 -11.58 7.04 22.47
C TYR A 382 -11.50 6.80 20.96
N THR A 383 -12.35 7.46 20.19
CA THR A 383 -12.33 7.41 18.72
C THR A 383 -11.47 8.56 18.22
N VAL A 384 -10.32 8.23 17.64
CA VAL A 384 -9.39 9.18 17.04
C VAL A 384 -9.74 9.35 15.57
N THR A 385 -9.75 10.59 15.11
CA THR A 385 -10.03 10.97 13.72
C THR A 385 -8.80 11.66 13.15
N LEU A 386 -8.34 11.20 11.99
CA LEU A 386 -7.32 11.87 11.19
C LEU A 386 -8.03 12.49 9.98
N THR A 387 -7.75 13.73 9.66
CA THR A 387 -8.11 14.36 8.37
C THR A 387 -6.83 14.72 7.64
N VAL A 388 -6.68 14.20 6.42
CA VAL A 388 -5.58 14.54 5.50
C VAL A 388 -6.12 15.42 4.39
N THR A 389 -5.35 16.42 3.96
CA THR A 389 -5.70 17.32 2.85
C THR A 389 -4.59 17.32 1.82
N ASP A 390 -4.95 17.21 0.54
CA ASP A 390 -4.03 17.31 -0.61
C ASP A 390 -3.78 18.78 -1.03
N ASP A 391 -3.05 18.97 -2.13
CA ASP A 391 -2.73 20.26 -2.75
C ASP A 391 -3.87 20.85 -3.58
N ASP A 392 -4.88 20.03 -3.89
CA ASP A 392 -6.12 20.41 -4.57
C ASP A 392 -7.31 20.54 -3.60
N THR A 393 -7.04 20.61 -2.30
CA THR A 393 -7.97 20.83 -1.18
C THR A 393 -8.99 19.71 -0.90
N ALA A 394 -8.91 18.55 -1.54
CA ALA A 394 -9.73 17.41 -1.15
C ALA A 394 -9.17 16.72 0.11
N THR A 395 -10.03 15.92 0.76
CA THR A 395 -9.71 15.33 2.05
C THR A 395 -10.20 13.91 2.19
N ASP A 396 -9.49 13.13 3.00
CA ASP A 396 -9.94 11.83 3.51
C ASP A 396 -9.80 11.80 5.04
N THR A 397 -10.74 11.12 5.69
CA THR A 397 -10.96 11.22 7.14
C THR A 397 -11.23 9.87 7.83
N PRO A 398 -10.20 9.01 7.99
CA PRO A 398 -10.33 7.74 8.69
C PRO A 398 -10.46 7.94 10.21
N THR A 399 -11.07 6.94 10.86
CA THR A 399 -11.16 6.87 12.33
C THR A 399 -10.57 5.57 12.87
N GLY A 400 -10.07 5.60 14.11
CA GLY A 400 -9.51 4.46 14.80
C GLY A 400 -9.71 4.55 16.31
N ALA A 401 -9.97 3.42 16.97
CA ALA A 401 -10.18 3.39 18.42
C ALA A 401 -8.86 3.17 19.16
N VAL A 402 -8.65 3.93 20.24
CA VAL A 402 -7.59 3.68 21.22
C VAL A 402 -8.17 3.43 22.61
N SER A 403 -7.54 2.56 23.38
CA SER A 403 -8.00 2.20 24.73
C SER A 403 -6.90 2.39 25.80
N PRO A 404 -6.52 3.64 26.13
CA PRO A 404 -5.59 3.92 27.22
C PRO A 404 -6.07 3.34 28.54
N THR A 405 -5.13 2.80 29.33
CA THR A 405 -5.39 2.18 30.63
C THR A 405 -4.67 2.93 31.74
N ALA A 406 -5.30 3.07 32.91
CA ALA A 406 -4.62 3.67 34.05
C ALA A 406 -3.40 2.82 34.46
N PRO A 407 -2.32 3.44 34.96
CA PRO A 407 -1.17 2.68 35.46
C PRO A 407 -1.59 1.80 36.65
N THR A 408 -1.23 0.51 36.64
CA THR A 408 -1.43 -0.36 37.80
C THR A 408 -0.47 0.03 38.93
N THR A 409 -1.00 0.51 40.05
CA THR A 409 -0.19 0.85 41.23
C THR A 409 0.16 -0.42 42.03
N THR A 410 1.46 -0.69 42.18
CA THR A 410 1.96 -1.75 43.07
C THR A 410 2.17 -1.15 44.46
N TYR A 411 1.54 -1.73 45.49
CA TYR A 411 1.58 -1.20 46.85
C TYR A 411 2.23 -2.15 47.86
N ALA A 412 2.53 -3.39 47.48
CA ALA A 412 3.38 -4.27 48.26
C ALA A 412 4.20 -5.21 47.37
N THR A 413 5.47 -5.40 47.72
CA THR A 413 6.38 -6.34 47.08
C THR A 413 7.29 -6.96 48.13
N ASP A 414 7.61 -8.24 48.00
CA ASP A 414 8.63 -8.87 48.85
C ASP A 414 9.33 -10.01 48.11
N THR A 415 10.62 -9.83 47.85
CA THR A 415 11.55 -10.80 47.24
C THR A 415 12.25 -11.68 48.28
N PHE A 416 12.06 -11.42 49.58
CA PHE A 416 12.64 -12.19 50.68
C PHE A 416 14.17 -12.41 50.60
N THR A 417 14.90 -11.50 49.94
CA THR A 417 16.36 -11.57 49.76
C THR A 417 17.15 -11.34 51.05
N ARG A 418 16.50 -10.81 52.10
CA ARG A 418 17.07 -10.56 53.43
C ARG A 418 17.28 -11.84 54.26
N THR A 419 17.99 -11.71 55.37
CA THR A 419 18.11 -12.77 56.39
C THR A 419 17.52 -12.30 57.71
N VAL A 420 16.56 -13.04 58.27
CA VAL A 420 15.83 -12.71 59.51
C VAL A 420 15.58 -13.99 60.31
N THR A 421 15.76 -13.92 61.62
CA THR A 421 15.34 -14.97 62.57
C THR A 421 14.22 -14.44 63.46
N ASN A 422 13.33 -15.33 63.93
CA ASN A 422 12.20 -14.98 64.80
C ASN A 422 11.23 -13.96 64.17
N GLY A 423 10.98 -14.07 62.87
CA GLY A 423 10.11 -13.15 62.14
C GLY A 423 10.37 -13.17 60.64
N LEU A 424 9.65 -12.29 59.93
CA LEU A 424 9.86 -12.07 58.49
C LEU A 424 10.51 -10.72 58.19
N GLY A 425 10.60 -9.78 59.13
CA GLY A 425 11.20 -8.46 58.88
C GLY A 425 10.30 -7.53 58.05
N THR A 426 10.90 -6.62 57.28
CA THR A 426 10.20 -5.62 56.46
C THR A 426 10.19 -6.04 54.99
N ALA A 427 9.01 -6.00 54.36
CA ALA A 427 8.87 -6.22 52.92
C ALA A 427 9.53 -5.08 52.12
N ASP A 428 9.92 -5.36 50.88
CA ASP A 428 10.55 -4.38 50.00
C ASP A 428 9.63 -3.16 49.78
N THR A 429 8.32 -3.41 49.63
CA THR A 429 7.25 -2.42 49.67
C THR A 429 6.08 -2.97 50.49
N GLY A 430 5.40 -2.14 51.29
CA GLY A 430 4.22 -2.54 52.09
C GLY A 430 4.44 -2.64 53.61
N GLY A 431 5.67 -2.38 54.08
CA GLY A 431 6.00 -2.22 55.50
C GLY A 431 6.42 -3.51 56.22
N ALA A 432 6.42 -3.46 57.56
CA ALA A 432 6.86 -4.57 58.40
C ALA A 432 5.83 -5.72 58.41
N TRP A 433 6.30 -6.96 58.27
CA TRP A 433 5.47 -8.13 58.51
C TRP A 433 5.12 -8.26 59.99
N SER A 434 3.84 -8.49 60.26
CA SER A 434 3.34 -8.92 61.56
C SER A 434 3.13 -10.43 61.54
N VAL A 435 3.74 -11.15 62.48
CA VAL A 435 3.62 -12.60 62.61
C VAL A 435 2.72 -12.96 63.79
N GLY A 436 1.96 -14.04 63.68
CA GLY A 436 1.15 -14.56 64.78
C GLY A 436 1.99 -15.08 65.96
N SER A 437 1.33 -15.68 66.94
CA SER A 437 2.01 -16.31 68.09
C SER A 437 3.06 -17.33 67.64
N GLY A 438 4.25 -17.30 68.27
CA GLY A 438 5.36 -18.18 67.93
C GLY A 438 6.30 -17.60 66.88
N ALA A 439 6.88 -16.41 67.16
CA ALA A 439 7.81 -15.73 66.25
C ALA A 439 8.98 -16.62 65.78
N ALA A 440 9.45 -17.55 66.63
CA ALA A 440 10.48 -18.54 66.30
C ALA A 440 10.10 -19.50 65.16
N ASN A 441 8.83 -19.56 64.77
CA ASN A 441 8.38 -20.31 63.60
C ASN A 441 8.64 -19.58 62.28
N PHE A 442 9.05 -18.32 62.31
CA PHE A 442 9.25 -17.49 61.13
C PHE A 442 10.72 -17.15 60.95
N SER A 443 11.19 -17.22 59.71
CA SER A 443 12.53 -16.77 59.32
C SER A 443 12.57 -16.38 57.85
N VAL A 444 13.60 -15.65 57.46
CA VAL A 444 13.97 -15.44 56.06
C VAL A 444 15.43 -15.87 55.90
N SER A 445 15.72 -16.71 54.91
CA SER A 445 17.09 -17.12 54.59
C SER A 445 17.19 -17.67 53.16
N GLY A 446 18.36 -17.57 52.52
CA GLY A 446 18.54 -18.09 51.15
C GLY A 446 17.49 -17.61 50.15
N GLY A 447 17.04 -16.35 50.26
CA GLY A 447 16.04 -15.75 49.37
C GLY A 447 14.59 -16.18 49.58
N LEU A 448 14.26 -16.88 50.68
CA LEU A 448 12.91 -17.39 50.91
C LEU A 448 12.40 -17.00 52.30
N GLY A 449 11.16 -16.53 52.38
CA GLY A 449 10.40 -16.48 53.63
C GLY A 449 10.01 -17.90 54.06
N ARG A 450 10.09 -18.20 55.36
CA ARG A 450 9.82 -19.53 55.93
C ARG A 450 8.82 -19.47 57.06
N ILE A 451 7.87 -20.38 57.03
CA ILE A 451 6.87 -20.61 58.09
C ILE A 451 6.97 -22.08 58.52
N ARG A 452 7.54 -22.31 59.71
CA ARG A 452 7.66 -23.62 60.34
C ARG A 452 6.39 -23.96 61.11
N ILE A 453 5.83 -25.13 60.86
CA ILE A 453 4.73 -25.70 61.64
C ILE A 453 5.31 -26.81 62.52
N PRO A 454 5.44 -26.61 63.85
CA PRO A 454 6.19 -27.52 64.71
C PRO A 454 5.47 -28.85 64.96
N THR A 455 4.13 -28.84 65.00
CA THR A 455 3.30 -30.02 65.30
C THR A 455 2.08 -30.09 64.38
N ALA A 456 1.55 -31.29 64.16
CA ALA A 456 0.26 -31.46 63.51
C ALA A 456 -0.87 -30.80 64.34
N GLY A 457 -1.91 -30.31 63.68
CA GLY A 457 -3.01 -29.57 64.30
C GLY A 457 -2.71 -28.09 64.58
N ALA A 458 -1.49 -27.62 64.32
CA ALA A 458 -1.09 -26.23 64.51
C ALA A 458 -1.20 -25.40 63.22
N GLY A 459 -1.34 -24.08 63.40
CA GLY A 459 -1.28 -23.11 62.32
C GLY A 459 -0.37 -21.93 62.67
N SER A 460 0.15 -21.27 61.64
CA SER A 460 0.95 -20.05 61.76
C SER A 460 0.69 -19.15 60.57
N GLY A 461 0.65 -17.84 60.77
CA GLY A 461 0.39 -16.89 59.69
C GLY A 461 1.07 -15.55 59.93
N ALA A 462 1.18 -14.79 58.85
CA ALA A 462 1.76 -13.46 58.85
C ALA A 462 0.96 -12.52 57.94
N THR A 463 0.93 -11.24 58.26
CA THR A 463 0.25 -10.19 57.49
C THR A 463 1.15 -8.97 57.30
N LEU A 464 0.84 -8.14 56.31
CA LEU A 464 1.45 -6.83 56.09
C LEU A 464 0.47 -5.73 56.53
N PRO A 465 0.40 -5.39 57.84
CA PRO A 465 -0.59 -4.45 58.36
C PRO A 465 -0.46 -3.02 57.81
N GLY A 466 0.69 -2.66 57.22
CA GLY A 466 0.88 -1.37 56.55
C GLY A 466 0.10 -1.24 55.23
N VAL A 467 -0.41 -2.34 54.68
CA VAL A 467 -1.27 -2.35 53.49
C VAL A 467 -2.72 -2.15 53.91
N SER A 468 -3.45 -1.26 53.24
CA SER A 468 -4.90 -1.10 53.43
C SER A 468 -5.56 -0.82 52.09
N GLN A 469 -6.15 -1.85 51.48
CA GLN A 469 -6.72 -1.78 50.14
C GLN A 469 -8.10 -2.43 50.08
N SER A 470 -9.03 -1.78 49.38
CA SER A 470 -10.35 -2.34 49.06
C SER A 470 -10.31 -3.17 47.77
N ALA A 471 -9.23 -3.10 46.98
CA ALA A 471 -9.05 -3.95 45.81
C ALA A 471 -7.61 -4.47 45.76
N THR A 472 -7.46 -5.78 45.54
CA THR A 472 -6.16 -6.46 45.59
C THR A 472 -6.06 -7.46 44.46
N ASP A 473 -4.99 -7.38 43.68
CA ASP A 473 -4.45 -8.50 42.91
C ASP A 473 -3.12 -8.92 43.53
N LEU A 474 -3.11 -10.04 44.24
CA LEU A 474 -1.98 -10.54 44.99
C LEU A 474 -1.48 -11.84 44.36
N THR A 475 -0.20 -11.86 44.00
CA THR A 475 0.52 -13.08 43.61
C THR A 475 1.64 -13.36 44.61
N MET A 476 1.84 -14.62 44.96
CA MET A 476 3.03 -15.09 45.67
C MET A 476 3.30 -16.56 45.34
N SER A 477 4.56 -16.96 45.38
CA SER A 477 4.94 -18.36 45.21
C SER A 477 5.10 -19.05 46.57
N VAL A 478 4.73 -20.33 46.65
CA VAL A 478 4.80 -21.14 47.87
C VAL A 478 5.33 -22.55 47.58
N ALA A 479 6.06 -23.15 48.51
CA ALA A 479 6.50 -24.55 48.43
C ALA A 479 6.53 -25.22 49.81
N THR A 480 6.72 -26.54 49.81
CA THR A 480 6.86 -27.34 51.03
C THR A 480 8.24 -28.01 51.06
N ASP A 481 8.85 -28.09 52.25
CA ASP A 481 10.16 -28.71 52.45
C ASP A 481 10.10 -30.25 52.47
N LYS A 482 8.91 -30.83 52.64
CA LYS A 482 8.65 -32.27 52.83
C LYS A 482 7.29 -32.66 52.27
N PRO A 483 7.08 -33.94 51.92
CA PRO A 483 5.76 -34.40 51.50
C PRO A 483 4.77 -34.34 52.67
N VAL A 484 3.52 -34.10 52.34
CA VAL A 484 2.41 -34.21 53.30
C VAL A 484 2.11 -35.70 53.50
N VAL A 485 2.30 -36.21 54.71
CA VAL A 485 2.02 -37.63 55.04
C VAL A 485 0.88 -37.70 56.04
N GLY A 486 -0.23 -38.36 55.65
CA GLY A 486 -1.48 -38.31 56.40
C GLY A 486 -2.12 -36.91 56.38
N GLY A 487 -3.44 -36.83 56.57
CA GLY A 487 -4.13 -35.55 56.66
C GLY A 487 -3.99 -34.65 55.41
N ALA A 488 -3.65 -33.37 55.62
CA ALA A 488 -3.43 -32.36 54.58
C ALA A 488 -2.61 -31.17 55.13
N LEU A 489 -2.02 -30.41 54.21
CA LEU A 489 -1.49 -29.07 54.49
C LEU A 489 -2.30 -28.03 53.73
N PHE A 490 -2.71 -26.97 54.41
CA PHE A 490 -3.39 -25.83 53.80
C PHE A 490 -2.49 -24.60 53.83
N VAL A 491 -2.27 -24.00 52.66
CA VAL A 491 -1.63 -22.70 52.50
C VAL A 491 -2.68 -21.72 51.99
N SER A 492 -2.99 -20.71 52.79
CA SER A 492 -4.04 -19.73 52.55
C SER A 492 -3.44 -18.36 52.27
N VAL A 493 -3.58 -17.87 51.05
CA VAL A 493 -3.15 -16.52 50.65
C VAL A 493 -4.32 -15.56 50.84
N ARG A 494 -4.14 -14.56 51.70
CA ARG A 494 -5.16 -13.60 52.12
C ARG A 494 -5.12 -12.38 51.20
N GLY A 495 -6.14 -12.24 50.35
CA GLY A 495 -6.24 -11.10 49.43
C GLY A 495 -6.84 -9.85 50.08
N ARG A 496 -7.59 -10.01 51.17
CA ARG A 496 -8.10 -8.91 51.99
C ARG A 496 -8.37 -9.40 53.41
N ASN A 497 -7.62 -8.90 54.38
CA ASN A 497 -7.74 -9.14 55.82
C ASN A 497 -8.14 -7.85 56.51
N VAL A 498 -9.44 -7.73 56.82
CA VAL A 498 -10.02 -6.58 57.50
C VAL A 498 -9.74 -6.71 59.00
N PRO A 499 -9.00 -5.77 59.60
CA PRO A 499 -8.67 -5.82 61.03
C PRO A 499 -9.91 -6.03 61.91
N SER A 500 -9.79 -6.90 62.91
CA SER A 500 -10.87 -7.27 63.85
C SER A 500 -12.10 -7.96 63.24
N VAL A 501 -12.18 -8.12 61.92
CA VAL A 501 -13.30 -8.78 61.24
C VAL A 501 -12.89 -10.15 60.73
N GLY A 502 -11.80 -10.26 59.97
CA GLY A 502 -11.38 -11.49 59.33
C GLY A 502 -10.82 -11.29 57.92
N ASP A 503 -10.69 -12.36 57.14
CA ASP A 503 -10.16 -12.29 55.78
C ASP A 503 -10.86 -13.14 54.72
N TYR A 504 -10.75 -12.70 53.47
CA TYR A 504 -10.96 -13.50 52.27
C TYR A 504 -9.64 -14.11 51.79
N ARG A 505 -9.66 -15.40 51.48
CA ARG A 505 -8.45 -16.17 51.12
C ARG A 505 -8.67 -17.16 49.99
N ALA A 506 -7.61 -17.35 49.20
CA ALA A 506 -7.45 -18.54 48.38
C ALA A 506 -6.80 -19.62 49.24
N LYS A 507 -7.47 -20.76 49.39
CA LYS A 507 -6.98 -21.87 50.22
C LYS A 507 -6.50 -23.01 49.33
N VAL A 508 -5.18 -23.16 49.28
CA VAL A 508 -4.48 -24.20 48.52
C VAL A 508 -4.24 -25.39 49.43
N ARG A 509 -4.73 -26.56 49.04
CA ARG A 509 -4.56 -27.82 49.75
C ARG A 509 -3.49 -28.68 49.08
N PHE A 510 -2.41 -28.94 49.79
CA PHE A 510 -1.41 -29.93 49.41
C PHE A 510 -1.86 -31.29 49.95
N LYS A 511 -2.15 -32.22 49.03
CA LYS A 511 -2.68 -33.54 49.35
C LYS A 511 -1.56 -34.58 49.49
N PRO A 512 -1.78 -35.67 50.25
CA PRO A 512 -0.79 -36.75 50.39
C PRO A 512 -0.46 -37.49 49.09
N ASP A 513 -1.38 -37.49 48.11
CA ASP A 513 -1.21 -38.08 46.79
C ASP A 513 -0.45 -37.17 45.80
N GLY A 514 0.06 -36.02 46.26
CA GLY A 514 0.71 -35.02 45.42
C GLY A 514 -0.26 -34.09 44.69
N GLY A 515 -1.57 -34.27 44.82
CA GLY A 515 -2.57 -33.40 44.20
C GLY A 515 -2.69 -32.03 44.87
N ILE A 516 -3.11 -31.03 44.09
CA ILE A 516 -3.40 -29.68 44.58
C ILE A 516 -4.90 -29.41 44.57
N GLY A 517 -5.46 -29.07 45.73
CA GLY A 517 -6.82 -28.56 45.87
C GLY A 517 -6.85 -27.04 45.93
N LEU A 518 -7.90 -26.41 45.37
CA LEU A 518 -8.14 -24.97 45.50
C LEU A 518 -9.60 -24.69 45.89
N SER A 519 -9.79 -23.96 46.98
CA SER A 519 -11.07 -23.42 47.43
C SER A 519 -10.96 -21.94 47.76
N LEU A 520 -12.10 -21.26 47.88
CA LEU A 520 -12.16 -19.91 48.45
C LEU A 520 -12.89 -19.98 49.78
N SER A 521 -12.30 -19.37 50.80
CA SER A 521 -12.91 -19.29 52.12
C SER A 521 -12.84 -17.88 52.68
N ARG A 522 -13.72 -17.65 53.65
CA ARG A 522 -13.74 -16.49 54.52
C ARG A 522 -13.48 -16.98 55.94
N MET A 523 -12.62 -16.32 56.69
CA MET A 523 -12.39 -16.64 58.10
C MET A 523 -12.65 -15.40 58.94
N THR A 524 -13.39 -15.52 60.04
CA THR A 524 -13.58 -14.43 60.99
C THR A 524 -12.33 -14.24 61.86
N ALA A 525 -12.16 -13.07 62.47
CA ALA A 525 -11.07 -12.79 63.41
C ALA A 525 -11.09 -13.73 64.64
N SER A 526 -12.26 -14.28 65.00
CA SER A 526 -12.43 -15.29 66.05
C SER A 526 -12.02 -16.71 65.61
N GLY A 527 -11.66 -16.90 64.34
CA GLY A 527 -11.20 -18.17 63.79
C GLY A 527 -12.28 -19.08 63.19
N THR A 528 -13.50 -18.58 62.99
CA THR A 528 -14.56 -19.35 62.31
C THR A 528 -14.33 -19.29 60.81
N GLU A 529 -14.07 -20.43 60.16
CA GLU A 529 -13.91 -20.52 58.71
C GLU A 529 -15.21 -20.94 58.02
N THR A 530 -15.59 -20.20 56.99
CA THR A 530 -16.69 -20.52 56.06
C THR A 530 -16.11 -20.74 54.68
N THR A 531 -16.33 -21.92 54.10
CA THR A 531 -16.03 -22.15 52.69
C THR A 531 -17.08 -21.44 51.85
N ILE A 532 -16.67 -20.44 51.07
CA ILE A 532 -17.57 -19.66 50.20
C ILE A 532 -17.58 -20.21 48.77
N GLN A 533 -16.52 -20.91 48.36
CA GLN A 533 -16.51 -21.73 47.16
C GLN A 533 -15.79 -23.05 47.41
N ALA A 534 -16.45 -24.17 47.10
CA ALA A 534 -15.96 -25.51 47.37
C ALA A 534 -14.61 -25.83 46.68
N GLU A 535 -13.86 -26.75 47.29
CA GLU A 535 -12.59 -27.25 46.74
C GLU A 535 -12.81 -28.01 45.43
N VAL A 536 -11.90 -27.84 44.47
CA VAL A 536 -11.63 -28.85 43.43
C VAL A 536 -10.16 -29.21 43.47
N THR A 537 -9.86 -30.44 43.07
CA THR A 537 -8.52 -30.79 42.61
C THR A 537 -8.25 -30.10 41.27
N ILE A 538 -7.13 -29.39 41.16
CA ILE A 538 -6.72 -28.74 39.91
C ILE A 538 -6.17 -29.81 38.97
N ALA A 539 -6.91 -30.08 37.90
CA ALA A 539 -6.52 -31.09 36.92
C ALA A 539 -5.14 -30.78 36.32
N GLY A 540 -4.28 -31.80 36.23
CA GLY A 540 -2.94 -31.67 35.67
C GLY A 540 -1.92 -30.98 36.58
N LEU A 541 -2.29 -30.52 37.78
CA LEU A 541 -1.37 -29.92 38.73
C LEU A 541 -1.05 -30.86 39.90
N THR A 542 0.19 -31.33 39.93
CA THR A 542 0.77 -32.10 41.04
C THR A 542 1.98 -31.35 41.62
N TYR A 543 2.35 -31.64 42.86
CA TYR A 543 3.58 -31.12 43.48
C TYR A 543 4.48 -32.25 43.97
N ALA A 544 5.79 -32.03 43.84
CA ALA A 544 6.84 -32.74 44.56
C ALA A 544 7.52 -31.79 45.57
N VAL A 545 8.34 -32.34 46.47
CA VAL A 545 9.15 -31.52 47.40
C VAL A 545 10.06 -30.59 46.61
N GLY A 546 10.08 -29.31 46.99
CA GLY A 546 10.86 -28.28 46.30
C GLY A 546 10.16 -27.64 45.10
N ASP A 547 9.05 -28.21 44.59
CA ASP A 547 8.23 -27.53 43.59
C ASP A 547 7.62 -26.26 44.20
N ARG A 548 7.81 -25.13 43.52
CA ARG A 548 7.15 -23.87 43.86
C ARG A 548 5.86 -23.72 43.05
N LEU A 549 4.80 -23.31 43.72
CA LEU A 549 3.50 -23.01 43.12
C LEU A 549 3.24 -21.51 43.23
N ASN A 550 2.92 -20.87 42.11
CA ASN A 550 2.35 -19.53 42.11
C ASN A 550 0.90 -19.60 42.56
N VAL A 551 0.53 -18.72 43.48
CA VAL A 551 -0.85 -18.52 43.93
C VAL A 551 -1.21 -17.07 43.67
N ARG A 552 -2.21 -16.85 42.83
CA ARG A 552 -2.79 -15.53 42.56
C ARG A 552 -4.20 -15.46 43.14
N VAL A 553 -4.46 -14.48 43.98
CA VAL A 553 -5.78 -14.17 44.51
C VAL A 553 -6.14 -12.74 44.16
N GLN A 554 -7.31 -12.54 43.56
CA GLN A 554 -7.86 -11.21 43.31
C GLN A 554 -9.12 -11.01 44.12
N VAL A 555 -9.21 -9.86 44.80
CA VAL A 555 -10.34 -9.42 45.61
C VAL A 555 -10.73 -8.02 45.16
N THR A 556 -11.91 -7.85 44.55
CA THR A 556 -12.38 -6.57 43.98
C THR A 556 -13.79 -6.23 44.42
N GLY A 557 -14.12 -4.93 44.42
CA GLY A 557 -15.44 -4.45 44.77
C GLY A 557 -15.74 -4.48 46.28
N THR A 558 -16.81 -3.78 46.65
CA THR A 558 -17.34 -3.70 48.01
C THR A 558 -18.85 -3.79 47.92
N SER A 559 -19.43 -4.89 48.40
CA SER A 559 -20.87 -5.21 48.37
C SER A 559 -21.50 -5.34 46.97
N PRO A 560 -21.30 -6.47 46.25
CA PRO A 560 -20.54 -7.65 46.65
C PRO A 560 -19.04 -7.47 46.45
N THR A 561 -18.25 -8.16 47.27
CA THR A 561 -16.84 -8.41 46.97
C THR A 561 -16.74 -9.60 46.03
N THR A 562 -16.01 -9.48 44.93
CA THR A 562 -15.64 -10.59 44.05
C THR A 562 -14.29 -11.15 44.48
N ILE A 563 -14.20 -12.45 44.70
CA ILE A 563 -12.98 -13.17 45.04
C ILE A 563 -12.72 -14.20 43.96
N ARG A 564 -11.50 -14.21 43.41
CA ARG A 564 -11.08 -15.20 42.41
C ARG A 564 -9.65 -15.63 42.63
N ALA A 565 -9.32 -16.87 42.27
CA ALA A 565 -7.99 -17.43 42.49
C ALA A 565 -7.52 -18.39 41.39
N ARG A 566 -6.20 -18.45 41.24
CA ARG A 566 -5.46 -19.39 40.38
C ARG A 566 -4.26 -19.94 41.12
N VAL A 567 -3.91 -21.18 40.81
CA VAL A 567 -2.67 -21.83 41.24
C VAL A 567 -2.05 -22.59 40.07
N TRP A 568 -0.74 -22.45 39.89
CA TRP A 568 0.05 -23.11 38.85
C TRP A 568 1.50 -23.28 39.29
N LYS A 569 2.26 -24.11 38.59
CA LYS A 569 3.67 -24.36 38.92
C LYS A 569 4.54 -23.18 38.45
N VAL A 570 5.54 -22.79 39.25
CA VAL A 570 6.53 -21.79 38.83
C VAL A 570 7.27 -22.30 37.59
N GLY A 571 7.47 -21.42 36.61
CA GLY A 571 8.09 -21.77 35.31
C GLY A 571 7.10 -22.28 34.26
N THR A 572 5.80 -22.42 34.58
CA THR A 572 4.75 -22.71 33.60
C THR A 572 3.86 -21.50 33.36
N THR A 573 3.18 -21.47 32.22
CA THR A 573 2.23 -20.41 31.86
C THR A 573 1.11 -20.28 32.89
N GLU A 574 0.75 -19.04 33.23
CA GLU A 574 -0.42 -18.76 34.07
C GLU A 574 -1.72 -19.20 33.35
N PRO A 575 -2.67 -19.86 34.02
CA PRO A 575 -3.97 -20.18 33.44
C PRO A 575 -4.73 -18.92 33.01
N THR A 576 -5.27 -18.91 31.79
CA THR A 576 -6.05 -17.77 31.25
C THR A 576 -7.44 -17.65 31.91
N THR A 577 -7.98 -18.73 32.47
CA THR A 577 -9.26 -18.77 33.18
C THR A 577 -9.08 -18.77 34.69
N TRP A 578 -9.98 -18.10 35.42
CA TRP A 578 -9.98 -18.18 36.89
C TRP A 578 -10.47 -19.56 37.31
N GLN A 579 -9.62 -20.31 38.03
CA GLN A 579 -9.96 -21.65 38.50
C GLN A 579 -11.02 -21.61 39.62
N ARG A 580 -11.09 -20.49 40.33
CA ARG A 580 -12.13 -20.17 41.32
C ARG A 580 -12.55 -18.73 41.18
N THR A 581 -13.86 -18.48 41.28
CA THR A 581 -14.50 -17.17 41.29
C THR A 581 -15.82 -17.26 42.06
N ILE A 582 -16.03 -16.35 43.00
CA ILE A 582 -17.28 -16.20 43.76
C ILE A 582 -17.49 -14.74 44.16
N THR A 583 -18.72 -14.38 44.49
CA THR A 583 -19.06 -13.11 45.13
C THR A 583 -19.53 -13.35 46.58
N ASP A 584 -19.17 -12.46 47.50
CA ASP A 584 -19.60 -12.49 48.89
C ASP A 584 -19.94 -11.07 49.38
N SER A 585 -21.11 -10.92 49.99
CA SER A 585 -21.63 -9.64 50.49
C SER A 585 -21.64 -9.54 52.01
N THR A 586 -20.87 -10.39 52.72
CA THR A 586 -20.98 -10.41 54.18
C THR A 586 -20.55 -9.08 54.78
N ALA A 587 -21.40 -8.53 55.64
CA ALA A 587 -21.15 -7.30 56.37
C ALA A 587 -19.82 -7.37 57.15
N GLY A 588 -19.11 -6.24 57.22
CA GLY A 588 -17.79 -6.12 57.84
C GLY A 588 -16.62 -6.47 56.93
N PHE A 589 -16.79 -7.34 55.92
CA PHE A 589 -15.72 -7.71 54.99
C PHE A 589 -15.62 -6.79 53.75
N GLN A 590 -16.55 -5.83 53.64
CA GLN A 590 -16.72 -4.95 52.47
C GLN A 590 -15.91 -3.64 52.58
N THR A 591 -14.83 -3.63 53.37
CA THR A 591 -13.97 -2.46 53.58
C THR A 591 -12.51 -2.80 53.23
N ALA A 592 -11.63 -1.79 53.22
CA ALA A 592 -10.21 -2.02 52.96
C ALA A 592 -9.58 -2.93 54.04
N GLY A 593 -8.62 -3.74 53.63
CA GLY A 593 -7.87 -4.63 54.52
C GLY A 593 -6.42 -4.81 54.09
N ASN A 594 -5.63 -5.45 54.95
CA ASN A 594 -4.26 -5.85 54.63
C ASN A 594 -4.22 -7.19 53.89
N ILE A 595 -3.02 -7.61 53.51
CA ILE A 595 -2.74 -8.89 52.86
C ILE A 595 -1.91 -9.80 53.76
N GLY A 596 -1.82 -11.08 53.42
CA GLY A 596 -0.97 -12.00 54.17
C GLY A 596 -1.09 -13.45 53.75
N ILE A 597 -0.57 -14.33 54.60
CA ILE A 597 -0.55 -15.77 54.39
C ILE A 597 -0.84 -16.51 55.70
N THR A 598 -1.43 -17.70 55.61
CA THR A 598 -1.60 -18.60 56.74
C THR A 598 -1.39 -20.04 56.33
N VAL A 599 -0.68 -20.78 57.15
CA VAL A 599 -0.41 -22.19 56.97
C VAL A 599 -1.07 -22.95 58.11
N PHE A 600 -1.78 -24.02 57.78
CA PHE A 600 -2.38 -24.93 58.76
C PHE A 600 -2.10 -26.37 58.39
N PHE A 601 -1.57 -27.14 59.34
CA PHE A 601 -1.25 -28.55 59.14
C PHE A 601 -2.25 -29.41 59.92
N VAL A 602 -3.02 -30.25 59.21
CA VAL A 602 -4.13 -31.00 59.82
C VAL A 602 -3.65 -31.96 60.91
N ALA A 603 -4.44 -32.14 61.96
CA ALA A 603 -4.07 -32.95 63.14
C ALA A 603 -3.77 -34.43 62.83
N THR A 604 -4.34 -34.98 61.75
CA THR A 604 -4.10 -36.36 61.30
C THR A 604 -2.82 -36.52 60.48
N SER A 605 -2.06 -35.45 60.26
CA SER A 605 -0.80 -35.48 59.54
C SER A 605 0.36 -35.95 60.44
N THR A 606 1.35 -36.63 59.86
CA THR A 606 2.45 -37.28 60.59
C THR A 606 3.85 -36.77 60.20
N SER A 607 3.96 -35.95 59.15
CA SER A 607 5.25 -35.39 58.69
C SER A 607 5.66 -34.07 59.36
N ALA A 608 5.18 -33.79 60.58
CA ALA A 608 5.63 -32.62 61.36
C ALA A 608 7.04 -32.86 61.95
N PRO A 609 7.89 -31.82 62.12
CA PRO A 609 7.66 -30.44 61.69
C PRO A 609 7.82 -30.28 60.18
N LEU A 610 7.02 -29.38 59.61
CA LEU A 610 7.01 -29.02 58.18
C LEU A 610 7.28 -27.52 58.01
N VAL A 611 7.99 -27.14 56.96
CA VAL A 611 8.27 -25.74 56.60
C VAL A 611 7.63 -25.42 55.26
N VAL A 612 6.82 -24.36 55.24
CA VAL A 612 6.35 -23.73 54.01
C VAL A 612 7.28 -22.57 53.67
N THR A 613 7.80 -22.56 52.46
CA THR A 613 8.56 -21.42 51.94
C THR A 613 7.67 -20.54 51.10
N MET A 614 7.97 -19.24 51.06
CA MET A 614 7.28 -18.27 50.20
C MET A 614 8.26 -17.24 49.63
N ASP A 615 7.92 -16.73 48.46
CA ASP A 615 8.76 -15.78 47.71
C ASP A 615 7.93 -15.08 46.61
N ASP A 616 8.48 -14.03 46.00
CA ASP A 616 7.88 -13.24 44.91
C ASP A 616 6.48 -12.69 45.25
N LEU A 617 6.30 -12.10 46.45
CA LEU A 617 5.05 -11.42 46.77
C LEU A 617 4.95 -10.15 45.94
N VAL A 618 3.84 -9.99 45.22
CA VAL A 618 3.48 -8.75 44.50
C VAL A 618 1.99 -8.48 44.68
N ALA A 619 1.63 -7.31 45.20
CA ALA A 619 0.25 -6.87 45.35
C ALA A 619 0.01 -5.54 44.63
N ARG A 620 -1.01 -5.51 43.77
CA ARG A 620 -1.38 -4.38 42.92
C ARG A 620 -2.84 -4.00 43.09
N ALA A 621 -3.16 -2.75 42.77
CA ALA A 621 -4.53 -2.39 42.47
C ALA A 621 -4.92 -3.06 41.13
N PRO A 622 -5.98 -3.89 41.12
CA PRO A 622 -6.42 -4.66 39.94
C PRO A 622 -7.05 -3.83 38.83
#